data_AF-A0A9W8DHQ8-F1
#
_entry.id   AF-A0A9W8DHQ8-F1
#
_cell.length_a   1.000
_cell.length_b   1.000
_cell.length_c   1.000
_cell.angle_alpha   90.00
_cell.angle_beta   90.00
_cell.angle_gamma   90.00
#
_symmetry.space_group_name_H-M   'P 1'
#
loop_
_entity.id
_entity.type
_entity.pdbx_description
1 polymer ?
#
loop_
_entity_poly.entity_id
_entity_poly.type
_entity_poly.pdbx_seq_one_letter_code
_entity_poly.pdbx_strand_id
1 'polypeptide(L)'
;MDPLSPTNADNVVSAKAGIESIEYIDDLVREYLLFRGFDSTLQALERDLEQDRDYGFRADRMTKELLDMAQELRVHDLQEYWKYLSRRFFSRLSPKYQRTTKMFEKRLLRLFLVSAIQQNQRQAVRAFMGEHGQALGQQGGDWVPWLGLEYLAQPQTRSEFEAYFTDEWLASLRAALTDFLQTVFPAAAVPRILLFDRERREADALRRRLEIYERGEARVTARGPESGPVGLVEDHIGGASHSTAAAAADADDSASAAPVSRLADEEPTQQLRIFQQDVFLEHNAGIGLARFSPSAELIASYDDESVLKVWAPDPTSSAPALNNELDFAVCAMAWDQRHAHLLYMYDDAGVIHTLNTQSNLLSRHPVASRRHPWIHCMLPAASALLNVCSAQPESTADVAVQLWDPVASRATASRRLPPAPETHGVSASLNHNGNLAAVAFGSGRVHVLDTRSLESIATIDTAQRDLCAVSFSLDEDALMAVTETGALTQWSLRAGYPMLAESALDLGPAATVPPESRLDCDRVAFTPDRQSVVVAPQDYCLVFNVDSAAQTDRTRRHKGLVSVIDVAADRLLSASEDGTVRVAQYRRV
;
A
#
# COMPACT_ATOMS: atom_id res chain seq x y z
N MET A 1 26.45 -33.22 -6.04
CA MET A 1 26.30 -32.15 -7.05
C MET A 1 24.81 -31.88 -7.15
N ASP A 2 24.29 -31.02 -6.29
CA ASP A 2 22.87 -30.63 -6.30
C ASP A 2 22.70 -29.44 -7.23
N PRO A 3 21.86 -29.51 -8.27
CA PRO A 3 21.64 -28.40 -9.18
C PRO A 3 20.24 -27.82 -9.00
N LEU A 4 19.86 -27.34 -7.80
CA LEU A 4 18.60 -26.61 -7.60
C LEU A 4 18.75 -25.58 -6.49
N SER A 5 19.43 -24.48 -6.81
CA SER A 5 19.15 -23.19 -6.16
C SER A 5 18.96 -22.18 -7.30
N PRO A 6 17.78 -21.52 -7.42
CA PRO A 6 17.63 -20.43 -8.36
C PRO A 6 18.55 -19.31 -7.87
N THR A 7 19.65 -19.11 -8.57
CA THR A 7 20.62 -18.09 -8.19
C THR A 7 20.10 -16.74 -8.64
N ASN A 8 20.54 -15.66 -7.98
CA ASN A 8 20.23 -14.27 -8.31
C ASN A 8 20.44 -13.93 -9.82
N ALA A 9 21.23 -14.72 -10.54
CA ALA A 9 21.43 -14.60 -11.99
C ALA A 9 20.19 -14.99 -12.80
N ASP A 10 19.42 -16.01 -12.36
CA ASP A 10 18.20 -16.44 -13.04
C ASP A 10 17.13 -15.34 -12.97
N ASN A 11 17.00 -14.63 -11.84
CA ASN A 11 16.08 -13.49 -11.67
C ASN A 11 16.47 -12.28 -12.56
N VAL A 12 17.77 -12.02 -12.74
CA VAL A 12 18.25 -10.91 -13.59
C VAL A 12 18.04 -11.23 -15.08
N VAL A 13 18.30 -12.47 -15.51
CA VAL A 13 18.02 -12.93 -16.88
C VAL A 13 16.50 -12.96 -17.14
N SER A 14 15.73 -13.42 -16.15
CA SER A 14 14.27 -13.48 -16.11
C SER A 14 13.60 -12.12 -16.30
N ALA A 15 14.13 -11.06 -15.70
CA ALA A 15 13.57 -9.72 -15.81
C ALA A 15 14.11 -8.93 -17.02
N LYS A 16 15.29 -9.30 -17.56
CA LYS A 16 15.80 -8.80 -18.86
C LYS A 16 14.90 -9.22 -20.03
N ALA A 17 14.38 -10.45 -20.01
CA ALA A 17 13.45 -10.96 -21.03
C ALA A 17 12.02 -10.36 -20.95
N GLY A 18 11.59 -9.86 -19.78
CA GLY A 18 10.27 -9.22 -19.61
C GLY A 18 10.18 -7.85 -20.29
N ILE A 19 11.31 -7.11 -20.31
CA ILE A 19 11.42 -5.77 -20.93
C ILE A 19 11.46 -5.89 -22.47
N GLU A 20 11.96 -7.00 -23.02
CA GLU A 20 12.07 -7.24 -24.47
C GLU A 20 10.71 -7.37 -25.19
N SER A 21 9.58 -7.37 -24.48
CA SER A 21 8.23 -7.53 -25.07
C SER A 21 7.27 -6.36 -24.83
N ILE A 22 7.74 -5.19 -24.37
CA ILE A 22 6.84 -4.07 -24.06
C ILE A 22 6.03 -3.64 -25.30
N GLU A 23 6.64 -3.54 -26.48
CA GLU A 23 5.93 -3.17 -27.72
C GLU A 23 4.84 -4.19 -28.08
N TYR A 24 5.10 -5.49 -27.86
CA TYR A 24 4.13 -6.56 -28.07
C TYR A 24 2.98 -6.52 -27.05
N ILE A 25 3.29 -6.18 -25.79
CA ILE A 25 2.27 -6.03 -24.75
C ILE A 25 1.42 -4.79 -25.01
N ASP A 26 2.02 -3.69 -25.46
CA ASP A 26 1.28 -2.49 -25.88
C ASP A 26 0.32 -2.85 -27.02
N ASP A 27 0.74 -3.67 -27.99
CA ASP A 27 -0.14 -4.15 -29.06
C ASP A 27 -1.31 -5.01 -28.53
N LEU A 28 -1.06 -5.90 -27.57
CA LEU A 28 -2.11 -6.68 -26.92
C LEU A 28 -3.10 -5.80 -26.14
N VAL A 29 -2.60 -4.77 -25.46
CA VAL A 29 -3.44 -3.79 -24.76
C VAL A 29 -4.26 -2.98 -25.78
N ARG A 30 -3.66 -2.55 -26.89
CA ARG A 30 -4.38 -1.87 -27.98
C ARG A 30 -5.51 -2.74 -28.53
N GLU A 31 -5.20 -4.00 -28.86
CA GLU A 31 -6.18 -4.96 -29.38
C GLU A 31 -7.31 -5.20 -28.37
N TYR A 32 -6.98 -5.36 -27.08
CA TYR A 32 -7.96 -5.54 -26.02
C TYR A 32 -8.87 -4.32 -25.86
N LEU A 33 -8.30 -3.11 -25.80
CA LEU A 33 -9.08 -1.87 -25.67
C LEU A 33 -9.99 -1.67 -26.88
N LEU A 34 -9.48 -1.94 -28.09
CA LEU A 34 -10.25 -1.88 -29.33
C LEU A 34 -11.41 -2.91 -29.33
N PHE A 35 -11.14 -4.16 -28.94
CA PHE A 35 -12.15 -5.22 -28.86
C PHE A 35 -13.27 -4.89 -27.86
N ARG A 36 -12.94 -4.23 -26.75
CA ARG A 36 -13.91 -3.81 -25.73
C ARG A 36 -14.67 -2.52 -26.09
N GLY A 37 -14.24 -1.81 -27.15
CA GLY A 37 -14.81 -0.52 -27.54
C GLY A 37 -14.42 0.64 -26.62
N PHE A 38 -13.24 0.57 -25.99
CA PHE A 38 -12.72 1.60 -25.08
C PHE A 38 -11.93 2.68 -25.83
N ASP A 39 -12.57 3.31 -26.82
CA ASP A 39 -11.90 4.22 -27.77
C ASP A 39 -11.24 5.42 -27.09
N SER A 40 -11.87 6.02 -26.07
CA SER A 40 -11.30 7.15 -25.33
C SER A 40 -10.05 6.77 -24.54
N THR A 41 -10.02 5.53 -24.02
CA THR A 41 -8.90 5.00 -23.25
C THR A 41 -7.75 4.64 -24.18
N LEU A 42 -8.05 4.07 -25.35
CA LEU A 42 -7.07 3.80 -26.39
C LEU A 42 -6.37 5.09 -26.86
N GLN A 43 -7.15 6.15 -27.13
CA GLN A 43 -6.58 7.47 -27.48
C GLN A 43 -5.76 8.11 -26.35
N ALA A 44 -6.11 7.86 -25.09
CA ALA A 44 -5.30 8.30 -23.96
C ALA A 44 -3.97 7.53 -23.92
N LEU A 45 -4.02 6.20 -24.03
CA LEU A 45 -2.84 5.34 -24.09
C LEU A 45 -1.90 5.72 -25.24
N GLU A 46 -2.43 5.94 -26.44
CA GLU A 46 -1.63 6.36 -27.60
C GLU A 46 -0.91 7.69 -27.36
N ARG A 47 -1.60 8.69 -26.79
CA ARG A 47 -0.98 9.98 -26.44
C ARG A 47 0.10 9.84 -25.38
N ASP A 48 -0.11 8.98 -24.39
CA ASP A 48 0.87 8.74 -23.33
C ASP A 48 2.10 8.00 -23.87
N LEU A 49 1.91 7.06 -24.80
CA LEU A 49 3.01 6.36 -25.48
C LEU A 49 3.81 7.28 -26.41
N GLU A 50 3.15 8.24 -27.08
CA GLU A 50 3.84 9.27 -27.87
C GLU A 50 4.71 10.20 -27.01
N GLN A 51 4.35 10.39 -25.73
CA GLN A 51 5.05 11.23 -24.78
C GLN A 51 6.01 10.45 -23.86
N ASP A 52 6.21 9.14 -24.13
CA ASP A 52 7.04 8.28 -23.30
C ASP A 52 8.52 8.70 -23.32
N ARG A 53 8.97 9.26 -22.20
CA ARG A 53 10.37 9.63 -21.98
C ARG A 53 11.25 8.45 -21.58
N ASP A 54 10.66 7.29 -21.27
CA ASP A 54 11.39 6.09 -20.83
C ASP A 54 11.80 5.19 -22.00
N TYR A 55 11.43 5.54 -23.24
CA TYR A 55 11.76 4.82 -24.47
C TYR A 55 11.39 3.32 -24.47
N GLY A 56 10.30 2.97 -23.77
CA GLY A 56 9.93 1.57 -23.54
C GLY A 56 10.99 0.81 -22.73
N PHE A 57 11.65 1.48 -21.78
CA PHE A 57 12.71 0.94 -20.91
C PHE A 57 13.94 0.41 -21.68
N ARG A 58 14.15 0.93 -22.89
CA ARG A 58 15.32 0.61 -23.71
C ARG A 58 16.55 1.37 -23.27
N ALA A 59 17.36 0.70 -22.45
CA ALA A 59 18.61 1.23 -21.90
C ALA A 59 19.57 1.79 -22.97
N ASP A 60 19.62 1.20 -24.16
CA ASP A 60 20.44 1.65 -25.29
C ASP A 60 19.99 3.01 -25.84
N ARG A 61 18.68 3.21 -26.01
CA ARG A 61 18.10 4.49 -26.48
C ARG A 61 18.25 5.59 -25.43
N MET A 62 17.98 5.26 -24.17
CA MET A 62 18.15 6.20 -23.05
C MET A 62 19.61 6.64 -22.90
N THR A 63 20.53 5.70 -23.01
CA THR A 63 21.98 5.99 -22.98
C THR A 63 22.35 6.90 -24.14
N LYS A 64 21.86 6.59 -25.35
CA LYS A 64 22.12 7.44 -26.52
C LYS A 64 21.63 8.87 -26.29
N GLU A 65 20.38 9.07 -25.86
CA GLU A 65 19.83 10.41 -25.60
C GLU A 65 20.65 11.18 -24.54
N LEU A 66 21.06 10.53 -23.45
CA LEU A 66 21.91 11.14 -22.42
C LEU A 66 23.27 11.61 -22.97
N LEU A 67 23.89 10.80 -23.84
CA LEU A 67 25.16 11.15 -24.47
C LEU A 67 24.97 12.25 -25.52
N ASP A 68 23.91 12.18 -26.32
CA ASP A 68 23.58 13.17 -27.35
C ASP A 68 23.32 14.54 -26.70
N MET A 69 22.53 14.60 -25.61
CA MET A 69 22.33 15.85 -24.84
C MET A 69 23.64 16.45 -24.31
N ALA A 70 24.56 15.61 -23.84
CA ALA A 70 25.87 16.07 -23.38
C ALA A 70 26.74 16.61 -24.53
N GLN A 71 26.71 15.95 -25.69
CA GLN A 71 27.48 16.34 -26.87
C GLN A 71 26.89 17.57 -27.58
N GLU A 72 25.57 17.73 -27.62
CA GLU A 72 24.87 18.89 -28.18
C GLU A 72 24.89 20.12 -27.26
N LEU A 73 25.57 20.02 -26.11
CA LEU A 73 25.70 21.08 -25.11
C LEU A 73 24.39 21.47 -24.41
N ARG A 74 23.39 20.56 -24.37
CA ARG A 74 22.09 20.73 -23.70
C ARG A 74 22.14 20.31 -22.23
N VAL A 75 22.95 21.01 -21.42
CA VAL A 75 23.21 20.61 -20.02
C VAL A 75 21.97 20.68 -19.11
N HIS A 76 21.06 21.62 -19.35
CA HIS A 76 19.82 21.73 -18.56
C HIS A 76 18.92 20.51 -18.79
N ASP A 77 18.67 20.15 -20.05
CA ASP A 77 17.87 18.98 -20.43
C ASP A 77 18.48 17.69 -19.86
N LEU A 78 19.82 17.56 -19.95
CA LEU A 78 20.56 16.44 -19.38
C LEU A 78 20.34 16.30 -17.87
N GLN A 79 20.47 17.39 -17.12
CA GLN A 79 20.27 17.39 -15.68
C GLN A 79 18.81 17.12 -15.30
N GLU A 80 17.86 17.68 -16.04
CA GLU A 80 16.43 17.47 -15.81
C GLU A 80 16.06 16.00 -16.06
N TYR A 81 16.53 15.42 -17.16
CA TYR A 81 16.29 14.01 -17.48
C TYR A 81 16.98 13.08 -16.48
N TRP A 82 18.20 13.39 -16.05
CA TRP A 82 18.88 12.63 -15.01
C TRP A 82 18.15 12.69 -13.66
N LYS A 83 17.67 13.87 -13.24
CA LYS A 83 16.85 14.04 -12.03
C LYS A 83 15.55 13.24 -12.12
N TYR A 84 14.92 13.22 -13.30
CA TYR A 84 13.73 12.42 -13.57
C TYR A 84 14.01 10.91 -13.38
N LEU A 85 15.07 10.36 -13.99
CA LEU A 85 15.47 8.96 -13.81
C LEU A 85 15.81 8.65 -12.34
N SER A 86 16.45 9.60 -11.66
CA SER A 86 16.80 9.45 -10.25
C SER A 86 15.58 9.36 -9.34
N ARG A 87 14.55 10.19 -9.56
CA ARG A 87 13.31 10.16 -8.78
C ARG A 87 12.45 8.94 -9.07
N ARG A 88 12.40 8.53 -10.34
CA ARG A 88 11.51 7.45 -10.78
C ARG A 88 12.09 6.07 -10.50
N PHE A 89 13.41 5.89 -10.69
CA PHE A 89 14.06 4.59 -10.62
C PHE A 89 15.14 4.52 -9.55
N PHE A 90 16.09 5.46 -9.52
CA PHE A 90 17.31 5.27 -8.72
C PHE A 90 17.10 5.47 -7.20
N SER A 91 16.06 6.20 -6.79
CA SER A 91 15.73 6.39 -5.36
C SER A 91 15.33 5.09 -4.66
N ARG A 92 14.81 4.11 -5.42
CA ARG A 92 14.36 2.80 -4.92
C ARG A 92 15.48 1.75 -4.89
N LEU A 93 16.69 2.10 -5.33
CA LEU A 93 17.81 1.17 -5.40
C LEU A 93 18.59 1.13 -4.08
N SER A 94 19.15 -0.04 -3.78
CA SER A 94 19.99 -0.23 -2.59
C SER A 94 21.16 0.77 -2.53
N PRO A 95 21.71 1.06 -1.34
CA PRO A 95 22.78 2.04 -1.15
C PRO A 95 24.02 1.83 -2.04
N LYS A 96 24.27 0.59 -2.48
CA LYS A 96 25.34 0.25 -3.43
C LYS A 96 25.18 0.96 -4.78
N TYR A 97 23.96 1.06 -5.30
CA TYR A 97 23.68 1.67 -6.61
C TYR A 97 23.63 3.20 -6.55
N GLN A 98 23.36 3.79 -5.38
CA GLN A 98 23.35 5.25 -5.21
C GLN A 98 24.73 5.87 -5.49
N ARG A 99 25.82 5.21 -5.06
CA ARG A 99 27.19 5.65 -5.37
C ARG A 99 27.48 5.59 -6.86
N THR A 100 27.06 4.51 -7.52
CA THR A 100 27.21 4.31 -8.97
C THR A 100 26.41 5.34 -9.77
N THR A 101 25.21 5.69 -9.31
CA THR A 101 24.36 6.73 -9.90
C THR A 101 25.10 8.09 -9.87
N LYS A 102 25.58 8.52 -8.71
CA LYS A 102 26.37 9.76 -8.59
C LYS A 102 27.64 9.73 -9.45
N MET A 103 28.27 8.56 -9.61
CA MET A 103 29.43 8.40 -10.48
C MET A 103 29.09 8.63 -11.95
N PHE A 104 27.98 8.08 -12.45
CA PHE A 104 27.53 8.31 -13.83
C PHE A 104 27.11 9.75 -14.08
N GLU A 105 26.42 10.38 -13.14
CA GLU A 105 26.07 11.81 -13.20
C GLU A 105 27.33 12.67 -13.42
N LYS A 106 28.37 12.45 -12.62
CA LYS A 106 29.65 13.16 -12.76
C LYS A 106 30.30 12.90 -14.12
N ARG A 107 30.24 11.66 -14.63
CA ARG A 107 30.83 11.29 -15.93
C ARG A 107 30.09 11.95 -17.11
N LEU A 108 28.76 12.03 -17.05
CA LEU A 108 27.95 12.74 -18.05
C LEU A 108 28.25 14.24 -18.08
N LEU A 109 28.39 14.86 -16.90
CA LEU A 109 28.79 16.28 -16.81
C LEU A 109 30.21 16.51 -17.34
N ARG A 110 31.14 15.57 -17.10
CA ARG A 110 32.50 15.62 -17.69
C ARG A 110 32.47 15.48 -19.21
N LEU A 111 31.61 14.60 -19.75
CA LEU A 111 31.41 14.47 -21.19
C LEU A 111 30.95 15.79 -21.82
N PHE A 112 30.00 16.48 -21.17
CA PHE A 112 29.56 17.81 -21.60
C PHE A 112 30.73 18.81 -21.65
N LEU A 113 31.55 18.87 -20.60
CA LEU A 113 32.70 19.78 -20.55
C LEU A 113 33.75 19.47 -21.63
N VAL A 114 34.04 18.20 -21.87
CA VAL A 114 34.95 17.76 -22.93
C VAL A 114 34.41 18.11 -24.32
N SER A 115 33.12 17.86 -24.55
CA SER A 115 32.44 18.15 -25.83
C SER A 115 32.44 19.65 -26.12
N ALA A 116 32.21 20.49 -25.10
CA ALA A 116 32.26 21.95 -25.24
C ALA A 116 33.65 22.45 -25.68
N ILE A 117 34.72 21.79 -25.22
CA ILE A 117 36.10 22.15 -25.59
C ILE A 117 36.44 21.65 -26.98
N GLN A 118 36.05 20.42 -27.33
CA GLN A 118 36.25 19.86 -28.67
C GLN A 118 35.54 20.70 -29.74
N GLN A 119 34.37 21.27 -29.42
CA GLN A 119 33.61 22.17 -30.30
C GLN A 119 34.05 23.64 -30.23
N ASN A 120 35.10 23.95 -29.48
CA ASN A 120 35.61 25.31 -29.25
C ASN A 120 34.58 26.30 -28.65
N GLN A 121 33.59 25.77 -27.92
CA GLN A 121 32.51 26.52 -27.25
C GLN A 121 32.84 26.76 -25.77
N ARG A 122 33.97 27.44 -25.50
CA ARG A 122 34.43 27.73 -24.12
C ARG A 122 33.44 28.57 -23.31
N GLN A 123 32.58 29.34 -23.96
CA GLN A 123 31.52 30.12 -23.30
C GLN A 123 30.51 29.22 -22.58
N ALA A 124 30.20 28.03 -23.11
CA ALA A 124 29.31 27.06 -22.47
C ALA A 124 29.93 26.50 -21.18
N VAL A 125 31.25 26.25 -21.18
CA VAL A 125 32.00 25.87 -19.97
C VAL A 125 31.94 26.98 -18.93
N ARG A 126 32.16 28.24 -19.32
CA ARG A 126 32.09 29.39 -18.41
C ARG A 126 30.70 29.52 -17.78
N ALA A 127 29.64 29.41 -18.58
CA ALA A 127 28.27 29.50 -18.11
C ALA A 127 27.96 28.39 -17.09
N PHE A 128 28.33 27.15 -17.40
CA PHE A 128 28.18 26.03 -16.48
C PHE A 128 28.95 26.22 -15.17
N MET A 129 30.21 26.66 -15.25
CA MET A 129 31.04 26.91 -14.06
C MET A 129 30.52 28.09 -13.22
N GLY A 130 29.92 29.11 -13.85
CA GLY A 130 29.28 30.23 -13.15
C GLY A 130 28.08 29.80 -12.32
N GLU A 131 27.28 28.86 -12.83
CA GLU A 131 26.07 28.37 -12.16
C GLU A 131 26.36 27.24 -11.15
N HIS A 132 27.26 26.31 -11.50
CA HIS A 132 27.47 25.07 -10.73
C HIS A 132 28.82 25.00 -10.03
N GLY A 133 29.78 25.88 -10.35
CA GLY A 133 31.17 25.77 -9.89
C GLY A 133 31.34 25.84 -8.36
N GLN A 134 30.54 26.66 -7.67
CA GLN A 134 30.60 26.77 -6.21
C GLN A 134 30.14 25.47 -5.53
N ALA A 135 29.05 24.87 -6.01
CA ALA A 135 28.52 23.61 -5.49
C ALA A 135 29.48 22.44 -5.79
N LEU A 136 30.05 22.39 -7.00
CA LEU A 136 31.01 21.35 -7.39
C LEU A 136 32.31 21.43 -6.58
N GLY A 137 32.79 22.63 -6.26
CA GLY A 137 33.98 22.84 -5.43
C GLY A 137 33.82 22.39 -3.97
N GLN A 138 32.61 22.41 -3.42
CA GLN A 138 32.32 21.93 -2.05
C GLN A 138 32.21 20.40 -1.96
N GLN A 139 31.98 19.71 -3.08
CA GLN A 139 31.80 18.25 -3.14
C GLN A 139 33.11 17.43 -3.11
N GLY A 140 34.27 18.06 -2.88
CA GLY A 140 35.58 17.41 -2.72
C GLY A 140 36.53 17.54 -3.93
N GLY A 141 37.75 17.00 -3.77
CA GLY A 141 38.90 17.22 -4.68
C GLY A 141 38.74 16.80 -6.15
N ASP A 142 37.78 15.92 -6.47
CA ASP A 142 37.58 15.36 -7.82
C ASP A 142 37.18 16.38 -8.89
N TRP A 143 36.56 17.50 -8.50
CA TRP A 143 36.13 18.56 -9.42
C TRP A 143 37.10 19.74 -9.47
N VAL A 144 38.04 19.83 -8.53
CA VAL A 144 38.99 20.94 -8.42
C VAL A 144 39.80 21.16 -9.70
N PRO A 145 40.36 20.11 -10.36
CA PRO A 145 41.06 20.30 -11.64
C PRO A 145 40.16 20.87 -12.75
N TRP A 146 38.87 20.50 -12.73
CA TRP A 146 37.90 20.86 -13.76
C TRP A 146 37.45 22.33 -13.67
N LEU A 147 37.51 22.97 -12.49
CA LEU A 147 37.16 24.39 -12.32
C LEU A 147 38.08 25.32 -13.13
N GLY A 148 39.33 24.89 -13.36
CA GLY A 148 40.31 25.64 -14.14
C GLY A 148 40.28 25.37 -15.65
N LEU A 149 39.39 24.48 -16.11
CA LEU A 149 39.43 23.91 -17.47
C LEU A 149 39.30 24.97 -18.58
N GLU A 150 38.54 26.04 -18.35
CA GLU A 150 38.37 27.14 -19.30
C GLU A 150 39.68 27.89 -19.60
N TYR A 151 40.55 28.00 -18.61
CA TYR A 151 41.80 28.77 -18.67
C TYR A 151 42.96 27.98 -19.28
N LEU A 152 42.75 26.70 -19.62
CA LEU A 152 43.78 25.85 -20.21
C LEU A 152 43.81 26.01 -21.73
N ALA A 153 45.00 26.30 -22.29
CA ALA A 153 45.16 26.41 -23.74
C ALA A 153 44.94 25.05 -24.44
N GLN A 154 45.49 23.98 -23.89
CA GLN A 154 45.38 22.60 -24.40
C GLN A 154 45.09 21.64 -23.25
N PRO A 155 43.83 21.45 -22.85
CA PRO A 155 43.48 20.52 -21.79
C PRO A 155 43.75 19.06 -22.16
N GLN A 156 43.71 18.68 -23.44
CA GLN A 156 43.94 17.31 -23.89
C GLN A 156 45.37 16.78 -23.67
N THR A 157 46.37 17.66 -23.49
CA THR A 157 47.77 17.25 -23.27
C THR A 157 48.14 17.11 -21.80
N ARG A 158 47.21 17.39 -20.88
CA ARG A 158 47.43 17.19 -19.45
C ARG A 158 47.01 15.78 -19.04
N SER A 159 47.87 15.12 -18.27
CA SER A 159 47.64 13.77 -17.73
C SER A 159 46.31 13.63 -16.97
N GLU A 160 45.82 14.72 -16.37
CA GLU A 160 44.55 14.76 -15.63
C GLU A 160 43.31 14.63 -16.52
N PHE A 161 43.38 15.04 -17.80
CA PHE A 161 42.23 15.09 -18.70
C PHE A 161 42.37 14.22 -19.95
N GLU A 162 43.60 13.86 -20.35
CA GLU A 162 43.93 13.14 -21.59
C GLU A 162 43.01 11.95 -21.86
N ALA A 163 42.78 11.10 -20.86
CA ALA A 163 41.91 9.92 -20.98
C ALA A 163 40.47 10.25 -21.42
N TYR A 164 39.92 11.40 -20.99
CA TYR A 164 38.54 11.80 -21.27
C TYR A 164 38.33 12.30 -22.70
N PHE A 165 39.41 12.68 -23.41
CA PHE A 165 39.35 13.13 -24.80
C PHE A 165 39.45 11.98 -25.82
N THR A 166 39.50 10.72 -25.36
CA THR A 166 39.61 9.54 -26.22
C THR A 166 38.25 8.98 -26.61
N ASP A 167 38.13 8.49 -27.84
CA ASP A 167 36.92 7.79 -28.30
C ASP A 167 36.68 6.48 -27.50
N GLU A 168 37.75 5.89 -26.98
CA GLU A 168 37.71 4.69 -26.14
C GLU A 168 37.03 4.97 -24.79
N TRP A 169 37.26 6.13 -24.18
CA TRP A 169 36.56 6.55 -22.96
C TRP A 169 35.06 6.74 -23.20
N LEU A 170 34.68 7.39 -24.31
CA LEU A 170 33.28 7.56 -24.68
C LEU A 170 32.58 6.21 -24.92
N ALA A 171 33.24 5.30 -25.65
CA ALA A 171 32.73 3.95 -25.88
C ALA A 171 32.57 3.16 -24.58
N SER A 172 33.55 3.26 -23.67
CA SER A 172 33.49 2.64 -22.34
C SER A 172 32.36 3.22 -21.48
N LEU A 173 32.18 4.55 -21.48
CA LEU A 173 31.08 5.21 -20.79
C LEU A 173 29.72 4.75 -21.31
N ARG A 174 29.56 4.70 -22.64
CA ARG A 174 28.33 4.22 -23.29
C ARG A 174 28.01 2.79 -22.89
N ALA A 175 28.98 1.88 -22.97
CA ALA A 175 28.79 0.48 -22.59
C ALA A 175 28.42 0.35 -21.10
N ALA A 176 29.19 0.99 -20.21
CA ALA A 176 28.96 0.91 -18.78
C ALA A 176 27.62 1.51 -18.34
N LEU A 177 27.20 2.63 -18.95
CA LEU A 177 25.90 3.25 -18.68
C LEU A 177 24.75 2.38 -19.19
N THR A 178 24.90 1.80 -20.39
CA THR A 178 23.91 0.87 -20.94
C THR A 178 23.73 -0.34 -20.04
N ASP A 179 24.84 -0.98 -19.64
CA ASP A 179 24.81 -2.14 -18.74
C ASP A 179 24.20 -1.80 -17.38
N PHE A 180 24.55 -0.63 -16.82
CA PHE A 180 23.97 -0.16 -15.57
C PHE A 180 22.44 -0.01 -15.67
N LEU A 181 21.94 0.68 -16.70
CA LEU A 181 20.50 0.84 -16.91
C LEU A 181 19.80 -0.50 -17.17
N GLN A 182 20.42 -1.39 -17.94
CA GLN A 182 19.92 -2.76 -18.16
C GLN A 182 19.86 -3.59 -16.87
N THR A 183 20.68 -3.28 -15.87
CA THR A 183 20.65 -4.00 -14.58
C THR A 183 19.59 -3.41 -13.64
N VAL A 184 19.35 -2.10 -13.73
CA VAL A 184 18.46 -1.36 -12.84
C VAL A 184 16.99 -1.59 -13.15
N PHE A 185 16.59 -1.54 -14.43
CA PHE A 185 15.17 -1.64 -14.80
C PHE A 185 14.52 -2.99 -14.48
N PRO A 186 15.20 -4.14 -14.67
CA PRO A 186 14.71 -5.44 -14.22
C PRO A 186 14.52 -5.56 -12.69
N ALA A 187 15.29 -4.79 -11.91
CA ALA A 187 15.21 -4.78 -10.44
C ALA A 187 14.13 -3.83 -9.90
N ALA A 188 13.55 -2.97 -10.74
CA ALA A 188 12.34 -2.24 -10.42
C ALA A 188 11.13 -3.18 -10.62
N ALA A 189 10.16 -3.16 -9.69
CA ALA A 189 9.00 -4.06 -9.72
C ALA A 189 8.34 -4.12 -11.12
N VAL A 190 8.43 -5.28 -11.79
CA VAL A 190 7.92 -5.48 -13.15
C VAL A 190 6.43 -5.84 -13.06
N PRO A 191 5.52 -5.11 -13.74
CA PRO A 191 4.11 -5.45 -13.78
C PRO A 191 3.85 -6.89 -14.26
N ARG A 192 2.89 -7.58 -13.64
CA ARG A 192 2.53 -8.98 -13.96
C ARG A 192 2.17 -9.22 -15.42
N ILE A 193 1.59 -8.24 -16.12
CA ILE A 193 1.24 -8.38 -17.54
C ILE A 193 2.48 -8.60 -18.43
N LEU A 194 3.62 -7.99 -18.08
CA LEU A 194 4.90 -8.20 -18.76
C LEU A 194 5.51 -9.58 -18.44
N LEU A 195 5.06 -10.22 -17.34
CA LEU A 195 5.45 -11.56 -16.96
C LEU A 195 4.55 -12.64 -17.58
N PHE A 196 3.29 -12.32 -17.90
CA PHE A 196 2.28 -13.28 -18.34
C PHE A 196 2.69 -14.11 -19.55
N ASP A 197 3.16 -13.47 -20.62
CA ASP A 197 3.52 -14.19 -21.85
C ASP A 197 4.77 -15.07 -21.64
N ARG A 198 5.65 -14.67 -20.72
CA ARG A 198 6.79 -15.48 -20.30
C ARG A 198 6.36 -16.66 -19.44
N GLU A 199 5.57 -16.43 -18.40
CA GLU A 199 5.03 -17.49 -17.53
C GLU A 199 4.27 -18.53 -18.37
N ARG A 200 3.52 -18.08 -19.38
CA ARG A 200 2.87 -18.96 -20.35
C ARG A 200 3.87 -19.79 -21.16
N ARG A 201 4.92 -19.18 -21.72
CA ARG A 201 5.97 -19.90 -22.48
C ARG A 201 6.73 -20.89 -21.60
N GLU A 202 7.05 -20.52 -20.36
CA GLU A 202 7.70 -21.40 -19.39
C GLU A 202 6.80 -22.59 -19.02
N ALA A 203 5.51 -22.33 -18.77
CA ALA A 203 4.52 -23.38 -18.53
C ALA A 203 4.39 -24.33 -19.74
N ASP A 204 4.35 -23.80 -20.97
CA ASP A 204 4.28 -24.61 -22.19
C ASP A 204 5.58 -25.37 -22.49
N ALA A 205 6.73 -24.82 -22.10
CA ALA A 205 8.02 -25.52 -22.18
C ALA A 205 8.11 -26.65 -21.15
N LEU A 206 7.64 -26.42 -19.92
CA LEU A 206 7.55 -27.43 -18.87
C LEU A 206 6.58 -28.54 -19.25
N ARG A 207 5.40 -28.21 -19.79
CA ARG A 207 4.43 -29.19 -20.35
C ARG A 207 5.07 -30.07 -21.42
N ARG A 208 5.76 -29.46 -22.40
CA ARG A 208 6.47 -30.21 -23.45
C ARG A 208 7.57 -31.11 -22.89
N ARG A 209 8.28 -30.67 -21.84
CA ARG A 209 9.29 -31.50 -21.16
C ARG A 209 8.64 -32.69 -20.45
N LEU A 210 7.52 -32.48 -19.74
CA LEU A 210 6.75 -33.54 -19.09
C LEU A 210 6.27 -34.58 -20.11
N GLU A 211 5.71 -34.15 -21.25
CA GLU A 211 5.30 -35.06 -22.33
C GLU A 211 6.47 -35.91 -22.87
N ILE A 212 7.67 -35.34 -22.96
CA ILE A 212 8.88 -36.07 -23.37
C ILE A 212 9.32 -37.08 -22.30
N TYR A 213 9.26 -36.71 -21.01
CA TYR A 213 9.57 -37.60 -19.90
C TYR A 213 8.58 -38.77 -19.82
N GLU A 214 7.27 -38.51 -19.92
CA GLU A 214 6.23 -39.53 -19.92
C GLU A 214 6.39 -40.50 -21.11
N ARG A 215 6.73 -39.96 -22.29
CA ARG A 215 7.04 -40.78 -23.48
C ARG A 215 8.34 -41.58 -23.33
N GLY A 216 9.28 -41.07 -22.54
CA GLY A 216 10.53 -41.75 -22.16
C GLY A 216 10.29 -42.90 -21.18
N GLU A 217 9.49 -42.67 -20.13
CA GLU A 217 9.05 -43.70 -19.19
C GLU A 217 8.25 -44.81 -19.88
N ALA A 218 7.34 -44.47 -20.80
CA ALA A 218 6.63 -45.45 -21.61
C ALA A 218 7.58 -46.32 -22.48
N ARG A 219 8.77 -45.81 -22.81
CA ARG A 219 9.82 -46.52 -23.55
C ARG A 219 10.69 -47.39 -22.65
N VAL A 220 10.90 -46.99 -21.40
CA VAL A 220 11.67 -47.73 -20.39
C VAL A 220 10.82 -48.87 -19.82
N THR A 221 9.54 -48.65 -19.55
CA THR A 221 8.61 -49.72 -19.12
C THR A 221 8.36 -50.77 -20.20
N ALA A 222 8.52 -50.41 -21.49
CA ALA A 222 8.49 -51.37 -22.61
C ALA A 222 9.77 -52.23 -22.73
N ARG A 223 10.88 -51.84 -22.09
CA ARG A 223 12.08 -52.68 -21.93
C ARG A 223 12.06 -53.28 -20.52
N GLY A 224 11.38 -54.42 -20.40
CA GLY A 224 11.28 -55.17 -19.13
C GLY A 224 12.64 -55.51 -18.51
N PRO A 225 12.72 -55.63 -17.17
CA PRO A 225 13.97 -55.84 -16.46
C PRO A 225 14.48 -57.27 -16.60
N GLU A 226 15.71 -57.44 -17.06
CA GLU A 226 16.46 -58.69 -16.91
C GLU A 226 16.80 -58.91 -15.43
N SER A 227 16.62 -60.16 -15.00
CA SER A 227 16.69 -60.65 -13.64
C SER A 227 18.09 -60.60 -13.01
N GLY A 228 18.16 -60.21 -11.74
CA GLY A 228 19.25 -60.56 -10.84
C GLY A 228 18.80 -60.40 -9.38
N PRO A 229 18.82 -61.44 -8.54
CA PRO A 229 18.29 -61.37 -7.18
C PRO A 229 19.38 -61.01 -6.19
N VAL A 230 19.13 -60.04 -5.31
CA VAL A 230 19.80 -59.98 -4.00
C VAL A 230 18.73 -59.60 -2.98
N GLY A 231 18.51 -60.51 -2.04
CA GLY A 231 17.47 -60.42 -1.04
C GLY A 231 17.89 -59.66 0.21
N LEU A 232 16.84 -59.38 0.99
CA LEU A 232 16.77 -59.30 2.46
C LEU A 232 17.70 -58.27 3.13
N VAL A 233 17.12 -57.33 3.88
CA VAL A 233 16.73 -57.58 5.27
C VAL A 233 15.57 -56.66 5.62
N GLU A 234 14.44 -57.25 6.03
CA GLU A 234 13.37 -56.60 6.77
C GLU A 234 13.86 -56.25 8.17
N ASP A 235 13.47 -55.08 8.68
CA ASP A 235 13.12 -55.00 10.09
C ASP A 235 11.82 -54.23 10.26
N HIS A 236 10.93 -54.91 10.96
CA HIS A 236 9.60 -54.53 11.38
C HIS A 236 9.68 -53.37 12.41
N ILE A 237 8.65 -52.64 12.83
CA ILE A 237 7.35 -53.05 13.35
C ILE A 237 6.48 -51.79 13.38
N GLY A 238 5.34 -51.85 12.68
CA GLY A 238 4.01 -51.80 13.30
C GLY A 238 3.46 -50.46 13.81
N GLY A 239 2.22 -50.18 13.38
CA GLY A 239 1.24 -49.66 14.33
C GLY A 239 0.17 -48.72 13.79
N ALA A 240 -0.77 -49.28 13.04
CA ALA A 240 -2.20 -48.93 13.03
C ALA A 240 -2.63 -47.51 12.59
N SER A 241 -3.03 -47.46 11.32
CA SER A 241 -4.18 -46.71 10.84
C SER A 241 -5.49 -47.24 11.45
N HIS A 242 -6.43 -46.34 11.76
CA HIS A 242 -7.85 -46.58 11.53
C HIS A 242 -8.59 -45.24 11.38
N SER A 243 -8.97 -44.94 10.14
CA SER A 243 -10.00 -43.97 9.80
C SER A 243 -11.26 -44.73 9.38
N THR A 244 -12.38 -44.27 9.93
CA THR A 244 -13.71 -44.06 9.35
C THR A 244 -14.29 -45.03 8.29
N ALA A 245 -15.52 -45.46 8.55
CA ALA A 245 -16.67 -45.52 7.63
C ALA A 245 -17.92 -45.89 8.47
N ALA A 246 -18.90 -44.99 8.62
CA ALA A 246 -20.08 -44.83 7.76
C ALA A 246 -21.17 -45.92 7.97
N ALA A 247 -22.37 -45.50 8.37
CA ALA A 247 -23.65 -46.07 7.93
C ALA A 247 -24.84 -45.23 8.43
N ALA A 248 -25.86 -45.13 7.58
CA ALA A 248 -27.09 -44.37 7.72
C ALA A 248 -28.24 -45.17 8.39
N ALA A 249 -29.31 -44.45 8.75
CA ALA A 249 -30.73 -44.70 8.38
C ALA A 249 -31.76 -44.57 9.52
N ASP A 250 -32.90 -43.94 9.16
CA ASP A 250 -34.29 -44.09 9.62
C ASP A 250 -34.69 -43.69 11.06
N ALA A 251 -35.90 -43.24 11.40
CA ALA A 251 -37.11 -42.73 10.73
C ALA A 251 -38.12 -42.32 11.85
N ASP A 252 -39.10 -41.44 11.53
CA ASP A 252 -40.39 -41.12 12.22
C ASP A 252 -40.35 -40.67 13.70
N ASP A 253 -41.26 -39.87 14.28
CA ASP A 253 -42.72 -39.73 14.11
C ASP A 253 -43.22 -38.36 14.66
N SER A 254 -44.53 -38.19 14.70
CA SER A 254 -45.34 -36.99 14.44
C SER A 254 -45.97 -36.25 15.65
N ALA A 255 -46.26 -34.96 15.42
CA ALA A 255 -47.38 -34.10 15.85
C ALA A 255 -47.95 -34.07 17.30
N SER A 256 -48.04 -32.87 17.89
CA SER A 256 -49.33 -32.28 18.33
C SER A 256 -49.25 -30.76 18.63
N ALA A 257 -50.26 -30.01 18.19
CA ALA A 257 -50.64 -28.65 18.62
C ALA A 257 -51.64 -28.78 19.80
N ALA A 258 -51.88 -27.86 20.74
CA ALA A 258 -51.88 -26.39 20.79
C ALA A 258 -51.92 -25.93 22.29
N PRO A 259 -52.47 -24.75 22.67
CA PRO A 259 -51.81 -23.44 22.82
C PRO A 259 -51.80 -22.92 24.28
N VAL A 260 -50.74 -22.26 24.77
CA VAL A 260 -50.80 -21.57 26.08
C VAL A 260 -49.98 -20.27 26.09
N SER A 261 -50.72 -19.16 26.24
CA SER A 261 -50.37 -17.82 26.76
C SER A 261 -49.07 -17.12 26.34
N ARG A 262 -49.23 -16.06 25.54
CA ARG A 262 -48.28 -14.94 25.39
C ARG A 262 -48.09 -14.22 26.73
N LEU A 263 -46.95 -14.42 27.36
CA LEU A 263 -46.29 -13.40 28.17
C LEU A 263 -45.23 -12.75 27.26
N ALA A 264 -44.98 -11.45 27.44
CA ALA A 264 -44.03 -10.71 26.62
C ALA A 264 -42.63 -11.33 26.73
N ASP A 265 -42.23 -12.08 25.70
CA ASP A 265 -40.85 -12.51 25.53
C ASP A 265 -40.04 -11.29 25.07
N GLU A 266 -39.19 -10.79 25.97
CA GLU A 266 -38.01 -10.04 25.54
C GLU A 266 -37.23 -10.99 24.62
N GLU A 267 -37.07 -10.62 23.33
CA GLU A 267 -36.20 -11.38 22.46
C GLU A 267 -34.81 -11.48 23.11
N PRO A 268 -34.18 -12.66 23.14
CA PRO A 268 -32.83 -12.77 23.68
C PRO A 268 -31.92 -11.89 22.83
N THR A 269 -31.48 -10.75 23.38
CA THR A 269 -30.49 -9.89 22.73
C THR A 269 -29.23 -10.72 22.54
N GLN A 270 -29.01 -11.19 21.31
CA GLN A 270 -27.83 -11.98 20.96
C GLN A 270 -26.58 -11.19 21.29
N GLN A 271 -25.69 -11.79 22.08
CA GLN A 271 -24.48 -11.12 22.56
C GLN A 271 -23.30 -11.49 21.68
N LEU A 272 -22.47 -10.50 21.34
CA LEU A 272 -21.21 -10.74 20.65
C LEU A 272 -20.23 -11.39 21.63
N ARG A 273 -19.74 -12.58 21.29
CA ARG A 273 -18.68 -13.28 22.02
C ARG A 273 -17.50 -13.66 21.14
N ILE A 274 -16.31 -13.44 21.66
CA ILE A 274 -15.03 -13.84 21.09
C ILE A 274 -14.79 -15.31 21.46
N PHE A 275 -14.59 -16.16 20.46
CA PHE A 275 -14.37 -17.60 20.69
C PHE A 275 -12.95 -18.04 20.32
N GLN A 276 -12.25 -17.28 19.48
CA GLN A 276 -10.87 -17.56 19.10
C GLN A 276 -10.08 -16.24 19.06
N GLN A 277 -8.82 -16.30 19.47
CA GLN A 277 -7.91 -15.17 19.37
C GLN A 277 -6.48 -15.67 19.14
N ASP A 278 -5.94 -15.30 18.00
CA ASP A 278 -4.59 -15.64 17.56
C ASP A 278 -3.66 -14.43 17.72
N VAL A 279 -2.37 -14.70 17.91
CA VAL A 279 -1.32 -13.69 18.11
C VAL A 279 -0.28 -13.85 17.01
N PHE A 280 0.02 -12.76 16.33
CA PHE A 280 0.96 -12.69 15.21
C PHE A 280 2.13 -11.79 15.60
N LEU A 281 3.34 -12.29 15.35
CA LEU A 281 4.62 -11.66 15.69
C LEU A 281 5.30 -11.14 14.42
N GLU A 282 4.54 -10.46 13.57
CA GLU A 282 5.04 -9.99 12.28
C GLU A 282 6.02 -8.84 12.43
N HIS A 283 5.84 -7.95 13.41
CA HIS A 283 6.69 -6.76 13.56
C HIS A 283 7.65 -6.88 14.75
N ASN A 284 8.79 -6.19 14.64
CA ASN A 284 9.78 -6.06 15.72
C ASN A 284 9.73 -4.67 16.39
N ALA A 285 8.96 -3.75 15.82
CA ALA A 285 8.76 -2.38 16.29
C ALA A 285 7.28 -2.13 16.56
N GLY A 286 6.97 -1.03 17.27
CA GLY A 286 5.60 -0.64 17.57
C GLY A 286 4.79 -0.40 16.30
N ILE A 287 3.54 -0.89 16.28
CA ILE A 287 2.68 -0.79 15.11
C ILE A 287 1.85 0.47 15.25
N GLY A 288 1.98 1.42 14.33
CA GLY A 288 1.21 2.66 14.33
C GLY A 288 -0.10 2.56 13.55
N LEU A 289 -0.15 1.75 12.49
CA LEU A 289 -1.32 1.61 11.63
C LEU A 289 -1.54 0.16 11.22
N ALA A 290 -2.80 -0.29 11.27
CA ALA A 290 -3.17 -1.60 10.76
C ALA A 290 -4.64 -1.60 10.30
N ARG A 291 -4.92 -2.20 9.14
CA ARG A 291 -6.27 -2.27 8.57
C ARG A 291 -6.53 -3.61 7.87
N PHE A 292 -7.73 -4.14 8.03
CA PHE A 292 -8.23 -5.23 7.21
C PHE A 292 -8.51 -4.76 5.78
N SER A 293 -8.22 -5.63 4.83
CA SER A 293 -8.84 -5.56 3.51
C SER A 293 -10.37 -5.71 3.61
N PRO A 294 -11.16 -5.23 2.62
CA PRO A 294 -12.61 -5.28 2.70
C PRO A 294 -13.19 -6.70 2.88
N SER A 295 -12.48 -7.73 2.43
CA SER A 295 -12.84 -9.14 2.61
C SER A 295 -12.32 -9.77 3.91
N ALA A 296 -11.56 -9.04 4.72
CA ALA A 296 -10.86 -9.52 5.93
C ALA A 296 -9.85 -10.67 5.68
N GLU A 297 -9.47 -10.90 4.42
CA GLU A 297 -8.52 -11.95 4.01
C GLU A 297 -7.06 -11.52 4.15
N LEU A 298 -6.80 -10.22 4.02
CA LEU A 298 -5.50 -9.60 4.19
C LEU A 298 -5.54 -8.53 5.27
N ILE A 299 -4.42 -8.35 5.95
CA ILE A 299 -4.10 -7.26 6.85
C ILE A 299 -2.93 -6.48 6.24
N ALA A 300 -3.04 -5.16 6.22
CA ALA A 300 -1.90 -4.27 6.05
C ALA A 300 -1.52 -3.74 7.43
N SER A 301 -0.26 -3.88 7.82
CA SER A 301 0.28 -3.37 9.09
C SER A 301 1.57 -2.58 8.84
N TYR A 302 1.71 -1.45 9.52
CA TYR A 302 2.80 -0.50 9.35
C TYR A 302 3.35 -0.09 10.71
N ASP A 303 4.67 -0.19 10.87
CA ASP A 303 5.37 0.08 12.14
C ASP A 303 6.19 1.37 12.15
N ASP A 304 6.68 1.71 13.34
CA ASP A 304 7.48 2.91 13.61
C ASP A 304 8.85 2.89 12.90
N GLU A 305 9.31 1.72 12.44
CA GLU A 305 10.52 1.57 11.63
C GLU A 305 10.24 1.72 10.12
N SER A 306 9.06 2.23 9.76
CA SER A 306 8.62 2.44 8.38
C SER A 306 8.50 1.14 7.56
N VAL A 307 8.24 0.01 8.23
CA VAL A 307 8.04 -1.28 7.57
C VAL A 307 6.56 -1.53 7.37
N LEU A 308 6.15 -1.65 6.11
CA LEU A 308 4.82 -2.07 5.72
C LEU A 308 4.82 -3.57 5.40
N LYS A 309 3.93 -4.30 6.06
CA LYS A 309 3.65 -5.71 5.77
C LYS A 309 2.22 -5.90 5.30
N VAL A 310 2.04 -6.80 4.34
CA VAL A 310 0.73 -7.27 3.91
C VAL A 310 0.70 -8.79 4.04
N TRP A 311 -0.27 -9.34 4.76
CA TRP A 311 -0.28 -10.75 5.13
C TRP A 311 -1.70 -11.25 5.38
N ALA A 312 -1.91 -12.56 5.27
CA ALA A 312 -3.16 -13.19 5.63
C ALA A 312 -3.11 -13.60 7.12
N PRO A 313 -4.16 -13.35 7.91
CA PRO A 313 -4.24 -13.77 9.31
C PRO A 313 -4.53 -15.28 9.43
N ASP A 314 -3.59 -16.08 8.94
CA ASP A 314 -3.59 -17.53 9.01
C ASP A 314 -2.47 -17.97 9.97
N PRO A 315 -2.78 -18.60 11.11
CA PRO A 315 -1.78 -19.04 12.08
C PRO A 315 -0.82 -20.11 11.53
N THR A 316 -1.15 -20.72 10.38
CA THR A 316 -0.29 -21.70 9.71
C THR A 316 0.65 -21.08 8.68
N SER A 317 0.42 -19.82 8.30
CA SER A 317 1.29 -19.09 7.38
C SER A 317 2.62 -18.72 8.05
N SER A 318 3.73 -18.89 7.35
CA SER A 318 5.08 -18.65 7.89
C SER A 318 5.70 -17.32 7.50
N ALA A 319 5.13 -16.60 6.52
CA ALA A 319 5.70 -15.34 6.03
C ALA A 319 4.61 -14.39 5.52
N PRO A 320 4.83 -13.07 5.64
CA PRO A 320 3.95 -12.08 5.05
C PRO A 320 4.05 -12.11 3.52
N ALA A 321 2.94 -11.82 2.83
CA ALA A 321 2.91 -11.74 1.37
C ALA A 321 3.75 -10.57 0.83
N LEU A 322 3.85 -9.49 1.60
CA LEU A 322 4.73 -8.35 1.33
C LEU A 322 5.46 -7.91 2.58
N ASN A 323 6.70 -7.46 2.40
CA ASN A 323 7.52 -6.84 3.42
C ASN A 323 8.33 -5.71 2.78
N ASN A 324 7.85 -4.47 2.92
CA ASN A 324 8.42 -3.30 2.29
C ASN A 324 8.94 -2.32 3.35
N GLU A 325 10.22 -1.97 3.25
CA GLU A 325 10.78 -0.81 3.94
C GLU A 325 10.43 0.45 3.12
N LEU A 326 9.61 1.33 3.68
CA LEU A 326 9.18 2.56 3.03
C LEU A 326 10.17 3.70 3.32
N ASP A 327 10.39 4.57 2.33
CA ASP A 327 11.22 5.77 2.44
C ASP A 327 10.44 7.01 2.90
N PHE A 328 9.23 6.82 3.41
CA PHE A 328 8.31 7.86 3.88
C PHE A 328 7.44 7.33 5.02
N ALA A 329 6.98 8.25 5.88
CA ALA A 329 6.07 7.93 6.97
C ALA A 329 4.62 7.85 6.46
N VAL A 330 3.88 6.82 6.86
CA VAL A 330 2.46 6.68 6.53
C VAL A 330 1.60 7.31 7.62
N CYS A 331 0.79 8.32 7.25
CA CYS A 331 -0.11 9.02 8.16
C CYS A 331 -1.55 8.50 8.08
N ALA A 332 -1.99 8.01 6.92
CA ALA A 332 -3.30 7.42 6.75
C ALA A 332 -3.26 6.29 5.71
N MET A 333 -4.14 5.31 5.86
CA MET A 333 -4.15 4.11 5.03
C MET A 333 -5.58 3.63 4.76
N ALA A 334 -5.86 3.25 3.51
CA ALA A 334 -7.15 2.69 3.11
C ALA A 334 -6.99 1.67 1.99
N TRP A 335 -7.73 0.57 2.07
CA TRP A 335 -7.84 -0.41 0.98
C TRP A 335 -8.83 0.06 -0.09
N ASP A 336 -8.66 -0.36 -1.33
CA ASP A 336 -9.69 -0.14 -2.35
C ASP A 336 -10.89 -1.05 -2.09
N GLN A 337 -12.10 -0.47 -2.13
CA GLN A 337 -13.33 -1.21 -1.83
C GLN A 337 -13.67 -2.28 -2.88
N ARG A 338 -13.28 -2.08 -4.14
CA ARG A 338 -13.57 -3.01 -5.25
C ARG A 338 -12.42 -3.93 -5.55
N HIS A 339 -11.20 -3.44 -5.36
CA HIS A 339 -9.97 -4.14 -5.74
C HIS A 339 -9.14 -4.45 -4.49
N ALA A 340 -9.41 -5.58 -3.84
CA ALA A 340 -8.74 -6.00 -2.61
C ALA A 340 -7.20 -6.16 -2.69
N HIS A 341 -6.60 -5.94 -3.86
CA HIS A 341 -5.16 -5.93 -4.08
C HIS A 341 -4.57 -4.50 -4.18
N LEU A 342 -5.38 -3.45 -4.03
CA LEU A 342 -4.92 -2.07 -4.04
C LEU A 342 -4.99 -1.49 -2.63
N LEU A 343 -3.87 -0.97 -2.17
CA LEU A 343 -3.72 -0.27 -0.89
C LEU A 343 -3.27 1.16 -1.17
N TYR A 344 -3.96 2.12 -0.57
CA TYR A 344 -3.62 3.53 -0.64
C TYR A 344 -3.03 3.98 0.69
N MET A 345 -1.94 4.73 0.63
CA MET A 345 -1.24 5.27 1.79
C MET A 345 -0.98 6.75 1.56
N TYR A 346 -1.19 7.58 2.57
CA TYR A 346 -0.89 9.00 2.52
C TYR A 346 0.29 9.32 3.42
N ASP A 347 1.24 10.10 2.94
CA ASP A 347 2.44 10.50 3.68
C ASP A 347 2.40 11.94 4.19
N ASP A 348 3.36 12.27 5.07
CA ASP A 348 3.54 13.60 5.65
C ASP A 348 4.00 14.66 4.61
N ALA A 349 4.49 14.22 3.45
CA ALA A 349 4.88 15.06 2.32
C ALA A 349 3.71 15.45 1.40
N GLY A 350 2.47 14.98 1.67
CA GLY A 350 1.30 15.34 0.88
C GLY A 350 1.11 14.48 -0.37
N VAL A 351 1.55 13.23 -0.34
CA VAL A 351 1.50 12.30 -1.46
C VAL A 351 0.63 11.10 -1.12
N ILE A 352 -0.29 10.74 -2.01
CA ILE A 352 -1.00 9.45 -1.96
C ILE A 352 -0.20 8.44 -2.76
N HIS A 353 0.21 7.36 -2.12
CA HIS A 353 0.87 6.22 -2.72
C HIS A 353 -0.15 5.12 -2.99
N THR A 354 -0.15 4.57 -4.20
CA THR A 354 -0.95 3.39 -4.56
C THR A 354 -0.02 2.19 -4.65
N LEU A 355 -0.22 1.22 -3.77
CA LEU A 355 0.49 -0.07 -3.76
C LEU A 355 -0.41 -1.17 -4.30
N ASN A 356 0.03 -1.84 -5.36
CA ASN A 356 -0.55 -3.11 -5.75
C ASN A 356 0.08 -4.25 -4.93
N THR A 357 -0.70 -4.86 -4.04
CA THR A 357 -0.22 -5.86 -3.10
C THR A 357 0.16 -7.20 -3.73
N GLN A 358 -0.28 -7.45 -4.98
CA GLN A 358 0.06 -8.67 -5.71
C GLN A 358 1.32 -8.54 -6.55
N SER A 359 1.56 -7.38 -7.16
CA SER A 359 2.75 -7.12 -7.99
C SER A 359 3.87 -6.38 -7.25
N ASN A 360 3.62 -5.95 -6.01
CA ASN A 360 4.47 -5.06 -5.23
C ASN A 360 4.82 -3.75 -5.98
N LEU A 361 3.95 -3.31 -6.88
CA LEU A 361 4.16 -2.07 -7.62
C LEU A 361 3.65 -0.89 -6.81
N LEU A 362 4.57 -0.02 -6.41
CA LEU A 362 4.28 1.24 -5.73
C LEU A 362 4.30 2.41 -6.73
N SER A 363 3.23 3.18 -6.78
CA SER A 363 3.11 4.43 -7.54
C SER A 363 2.79 5.60 -6.61
N ARG A 364 3.21 6.81 -7.00
CA ARG A 364 3.13 8.01 -6.16
C ARG A 364 2.31 9.09 -6.86
N HIS A 365 1.33 9.64 -6.16
CA HIS A 365 0.37 10.61 -6.70
C HIS A 365 0.36 11.85 -5.79
N PRO A 366 1.11 12.91 -6.16
CA PRO A 366 1.11 14.15 -5.38
C PRO A 366 -0.29 14.73 -5.24
N VAL A 367 -0.71 15.08 -4.03
CA VAL A 367 -1.99 15.72 -3.80
C VAL A 367 -1.90 17.18 -4.26
N ALA A 368 -2.55 17.49 -5.37
CA ALA A 368 -2.50 18.83 -5.98
C ALA A 368 -3.22 19.93 -5.16
N SER A 369 -3.91 19.58 -4.07
CA SER A 369 -4.73 20.52 -3.31
C SER A 369 -3.87 21.49 -2.50
N ARG A 370 -3.67 22.70 -3.01
CA ARG A 370 -2.91 23.75 -2.30
C ARG A 370 -3.61 24.30 -1.05
N ARG A 371 -4.93 24.11 -0.91
CA ARG A 371 -5.72 24.67 0.20
C ARG A 371 -5.86 23.71 1.38
N HIS A 372 -6.05 22.43 1.09
CA HIS A 372 -6.23 21.40 2.11
C HIS A 372 -5.40 20.16 1.75
N PRO A 373 -4.05 20.22 1.87
CA PRO A 373 -3.18 19.10 1.50
C PRO A 373 -3.11 18.01 2.56
N TRP A 374 -3.38 18.31 3.85
CA TRP A 374 -3.19 17.36 4.95
C TRP A 374 -4.40 16.45 5.13
N ILE A 375 -4.26 15.15 4.91
CA ILE A 375 -5.32 14.15 5.05
C ILE A 375 -5.28 13.53 6.46
N HIS A 376 -6.41 13.58 7.15
CA HIS A 376 -6.62 13.00 8.49
C HIS A 376 -7.29 11.63 8.43
N CYS A 377 -8.24 11.45 7.50
CA CYS A 377 -8.95 10.18 7.33
C CYS A 377 -9.06 9.85 5.84
N MET A 378 -8.81 8.59 5.48
CA MET A 378 -9.03 8.04 4.16
C MET A 378 -10.11 6.96 4.24
N LEU A 379 -11.27 7.20 3.61
CA LEU A 379 -12.40 6.28 3.67
C LEU A 379 -12.65 5.65 2.29
N PRO A 380 -12.78 4.30 2.22
CA PRO A 380 -12.98 3.60 0.97
C PRO A 380 -14.43 3.73 0.50
N ALA A 381 -14.72 4.72 -0.33
CA ALA A 381 -16.00 4.82 -1.01
C ALA A 381 -16.04 3.89 -2.23
N ALA A 382 -17.24 3.66 -2.79
CA ALA A 382 -17.43 2.62 -3.79
C ALA A 382 -16.53 2.73 -5.03
N SER A 383 -16.18 3.93 -5.50
CA SER A 383 -15.31 4.14 -6.69
C SER A 383 -14.28 5.24 -6.51
N ALA A 384 -14.07 5.69 -5.28
CA ALA A 384 -13.19 6.81 -4.95
C ALA A 384 -12.74 6.68 -3.49
N LEU A 385 -11.74 7.47 -3.09
CA LEU A 385 -11.42 7.68 -1.68
C LEU A 385 -12.07 8.98 -1.22
N LEU A 386 -12.83 8.92 -0.14
CA LEU A 386 -13.30 10.10 0.55
C LEU A 386 -12.25 10.49 1.59
N ASN A 387 -11.57 11.60 1.34
CA ASN A 387 -10.52 12.12 2.20
C ASN A 387 -11.06 13.27 3.05
N VAL A 388 -10.88 13.18 4.36
CA VAL A 388 -11.08 14.31 5.26
C VAL A 388 -9.74 15.00 5.40
N CYS A 389 -9.68 16.26 4.99
CA CYS A 389 -8.44 17.01 4.88
C CYS A 389 -8.54 18.37 5.56
N SER A 390 -7.40 18.91 5.94
CA SER A 390 -7.29 20.20 6.63
C SER A 390 -6.29 21.11 5.95
N ALA A 391 -6.32 22.39 6.30
CA ALA A 391 -5.38 23.40 5.82
C ALA A 391 -4.09 23.51 6.66
N GLN A 392 -3.95 22.75 7.75
CA GLN A 392 -2.72 22.63 8.54
C GLN A 392 -2.70 21.25 9.23
N PRO A 393 -1.52 20.62 9.43
CA PRO A 393 -1.44 19.24 9.92
C PRO A 393 -2.07 19.04 11.31
N GLU A 394 -1.95 20.01 12.21
CA GLU A 394 -2.43 19.90 13.59
C GLU A 394 -3.76 20.64 13.84
N SER A 395 -4.26 21.38 12.84
CA SER A 395 -5.45 22.22 13.01
C SER A 395 -6.60 21.73 12.16
N THR A 396 -7.70 21.35 12.83
CA THR A 396 -8.96 20.99 12.18
C THR A 396 -9.92 22.18 12.06
N ALA A 397 -9.43 23.42 12.23
CA ALA A 397 -10.26 24.62 12.15
C ALA A 397 -10.75 24.93 10.72
N ASP A 398 -9.99 24.50 9.71
CA ASP A 398 -10.36 24.59 8.30
C ASP A 398 -10.26 23.22 7.65
N VAL A 399 -11.39 22.51 7.63
CA VAL A 399 -11.52 21.15 7.10
C VAL A 399 -12.32 21.16 5.80
N ALA A 400 -11.89 20.33 4.87
CA ALA A 400 -12.59 20.01 3.65
C ALA A 400 -12.73 18.49 3.49
N VAL A 401 -13.72 18.08 2.73
CA VAL A 401 -13.83 16.71 2.21
C VAL A 401 -13.46 16.72 0.74
N GLN A 402 -12.69 15.72 0.31
CA GLN A 402 -12.26 15.57 -1.07
C GLN A 402 -12.60 14.15 -1.55
N LEU A 403 -13.13 14.05 -2.76
CA LEU A 403 -13.18 12.78 -3.49
C LEU A 403 -11.93 12.67 -4.34
N TRP A 404 -11.11 11.67 -4.06
CA TRP A 404 -9.94 11.33 -4.87
C TRP A 404 -10.26 10.10 -5.71
N ASP A 405 -10.12 10.23 -7.03
CA ASP A 405 -10.31 9.15 -7.99
C ASP A 405 -8.97 8.43 -8.20
N PRO A 406 -8.88 7.14 -7.83
CA PRO A 406 -7.65 6.38 -7.99
C PRO A 406 -7.21 6.20 -9.44
N VAL A 407 -8.17 6.04 -10.36
CA VAL A 407 -7.90 5.81 -11.78
C VAL A 407 -7.36 7.09 -12.41
N ALA A 408 -7.99 8.23 -12.10
CA ALA A 408 -7.52 9.53 -12.58
C ALA A 408 -6.34 10.09 -11.76
N SER A 409 -6.00 9.45 -10.64
CA SER A 409 -4.94 9.85 -9.71
C SER A 409 -5.03 11.32 -9.27
N ARG A 410 -6.25 11.83 -9.08
CA ARG A 410 -6.49 13.24 -8.73
C ARG A 410 -7.78 13.42 -7.95
N ALA A 411 -7.88 14.54 -7.23
CA ALA A 411 -9.15 14.98 -6.64
C ALA A 411 -10.15 15.35 -7.74
N THR A 412 -11.34 14.74 -7.72
CA THR A 412 -12.44 15.01 -8.66
C THR A 412 -13.46 16.01 -8.09
N ALA A 413 -13.60 16.04 -6.77
CA ALA A 413 -14.42 17.01 -6.07
C ALA A 413 -13.78 17.40 -4.73
N SER A 414 -14.05 18.63 -4.28
CA SER A 414 -13.62 19.15 -3.00
C SER A 414 -14.66 20.11 -2.45
N ARG A 415 -15.02 19.95 -1.18
CA ARG A 415 -15.95 20.85 -0.48
C ARG A 415 -15.38 21.20 0.88
N ARG A 416 -15.21 22.50 1.12
CA ARG A 416 -14.92 23.02 2.46
C ARG A 416 -16.14 22.86 3.36
N LEU A 417 -15.94 22.29 4.54
CA LEU A 417 -16.99 22.19 5.55
C LEU A 417 -17.16 23.53 6.28
N PRO A 418 -18.37 23.82 6.78
CA PRO A 418 -18.57 24.95 7.68
C PRO A 418 -17.61 24.84 8.88
N PRO A 419 -16.91 25.92 9.26
CA PRO A 419 -15.97 25.86 10.37
C PRO A 419 -16.68 25.52 11.68
N ALA A 420 -16.03 24.70 12.50
CA ALA A 420 -16.44 24.39 13.86
C ALA A 420 -15.51 25.11 14.87
N PRO A 421 -16.03 25.57 16.02
CA PRO A 421 -15.22 26.26 17.04
C PRO A 421 -14.31 25.27 17.79
N GLU A 422 -13.06 25.68 18.06
CA GLU A 422 -12.12 24.98 18.97
C GLU A 422 -11.91 23.49 18.66
N THR A 423 -11.44 23.17 17.46
CA THR A 423 -11.34 21.77 17.02
C THR A 423 -9.92 21.23 17.20
N HIS A 424 -9.79 20.21 18.04
CA HIS A 424 -8.71 19.24 18.02
C HIS A 424 -9.32 17.89 17.64
N GLY A 425 -8.76 17.23 16.62
CA GLY A 425 -9.27 15.93 16.14
C GLY A 425 -10.44 16.02 15.17
N VAL A 426 -10.46 15.09 14.23
CA VAL A 426 -11.55 14.84 13.29
C VAL A 426 -11.64 13.34 13.04
N SER A 427 -12.86 12.82 13.02
CA SER A 427 -13.14 11.42 12.72
C SER A 427 -14.26 11.35 11.70
N ALA A 428 -14.27 10.31 10.87
CA ALA A 428 -15.28 10.16 9.86
C ALA A 428 -15.63 8.70 9.59
N SER A 429 -16.85 8.49 9.14
CA SER A 429 -17.38 7.17 8.81
C SER A 429 -18.34 7.24 7.63
N LEU A 430 -18.38 6.16 6.86
CA LEU A 430 -19.34 5.96 5.78
C LEU A 430 -20.52 5.12 6.29
N ASN A 431 -21.69 5.38 5.72
CA ASN A 431 -22.82 4.46 5.83
C ASN A 431 -22.57 3.18 4.99
N HIS A 432 -23.46 2.19 5.09
CA HIS A 432 -23.21 0.85 4.55
C HIS A 432 -23.06 0.82 3.01
N ASN A 433 -23.68 1.79 2.31
CA ASN A 433 -23.65 1.89 0.85
C ASN A 433 -22.64 2.93 0.34
N GLY A 434 -22.00 3.68 1.23
CA GLY A 434 -21.03 4.73 0.90
C GLY A 434 -21.62 5.99 0.28
N ASN A 435 -22.95 6.17 0.31
CA ASN A 435 -23.62 7.37 -0.20
C ASN A 435 -23.69 8.49 0.83
N LEU A 436 -23.60 8.17 2.12
CA LEU A 436 -23.54 9.14 3.21
C LEU A 436 -22.21 9.04 3.94
N ALA A 437 -21.70 10.19 4.36
CA ALA A 437 -20.56 10.30 5.25
C ALA A 437 -20.92 11.14 6.46
N ALA A 438 -20.45 10.74 7.63
CA ALA A 438 -20.47 11.55 8.84
C ALA A 438 -19.04 12.01 9.12
N VAL A 439 -18.85 13.31 9.33
CA VAL A 439 -17.58 13.91 9.75
C VAL A 439 -17.79 14.58 11.10
N ALA A 440 -17.21 14.01 12.14
CA ALA A 440 -17.28 14.49 13.51
C ALA A 440 -16.02 15.26 13.88
N PHE A 441 -16.22 16.40 14.54
CA PHE A 441 -15.18 17.25 15.07
C PHE A 441 -15.12 17.08 16.58
N GLY A 442 -13.93 17.13 17.18
CA GLY A 442 -13.77 17.05 18.65
C GLY A 442 -14.61 18.06 19.42
N SER A 443 -14.98 19.19 18.79
CA SER A 443 -15.89 20.20 19.34
C SER A 443 -17.32 19.71 19.68
N GLY A 444 -17.74 18.54 19.20
CA GLY A 444 -19.13 18.04 19.32
C GLY A 444 -19.96 18.20 18.04
N ARG A 445 -19.45 18.93 17.05
CA ARG A 445 -20.16 19.12 15.78
C ARG A 445 -19.97 17.92 14.86
N VAL A 446 -21.06 17.43 14.28
CA VAL A 446 -21.05 16.40 13.23
C VAL A 446 -21.73 16.93 11.97
N HIS A 447 -21.05 16.82 10.84
CA HIS A 447 -21.61 17.06 9.52
C HIS A 447 -21.98 15.75 8.85
N VAL A 448 -23.23 15.61 8.46
CA VAL A 448 -23.67 14.51 7.57
C VAL A 448 -23.68 15.04 6.14
N LEU A 449 -23.04 14.30 5.26
CA LEU A 449 -22.74 14.69 3.88
C LEU A 449 -23.29 13.65 2.91
N ASP A 450 -23.84 14.10 1.79
CA ASP A 450 -24.02 13.25 0.61
C ASP A 450 -22.66 13.10 -0.08
N THR A 451 -22.18 11.87 -0.27
CA THR A 451 -20.81 11.62 -0.78
C THR A 451 -20.66 11.92 -2.27
N ARG A 452 -21.75 11.95 -3.05
CA ARG A 452 -21.70 12.24 -4.48
C ARG A 452 -21.57 13.73 -4.75
N SER A 453 -22.28 14.54 -3.98
CA SER A 453 -22.32 16.00 -4.11
C SER A 453 -21.36 16.71 -3.16
N LEU A 454 -20.90 16.01 -2.11
CA LEU A 454 -20.17 16.55 -0.95
C LEU A 454 -20.93 17.66 -0.21
N GLU A 455 -22.25 17.75 -0.40
CA GLU A 455 -23.06 18.74 0.31
C GLU A 455 -23.44 18.26 1.70
N SER A 456 -23.40 19.18 2.66
CA SER A 456 -23.86 18.91 4.01
C SER A 456 -25.38 18.93 4.03
N ILE A 457 -25.96 17.75 4.27
CA ILE A 457 -27.41 17.55 4.36
C ILE A 457 -27.92 17.72 5.80
N ALA A 458 -27.04 17.52 6.78
CA ALA A 458 -27.32 17.80 8.19
C ALA A 458 -26.08 18.30 8.91
N THR A 459 -26.31 19.12 9.93
CA THR A 459 -25.30 19.51 10.93
C THR A 459 -25.91 19.30 12.30
N ILE A 460 -25.29 18.41 13.08
CA ILE A 460 -25.74 18.02 14.41
C ILE A 460 -24.72 18.57 15.40
N ASP A 461 -25.20 19.25 16.43
CA ASP A 461 -24.37 19.72 17.54
C ASP A 461 -24.71 18.86 18.75
N THR A 462 -23.82 17.94 19.12
CA THR A 462 -24.12 16.93 20.13
C THR A 462 -24.04 17.49 21.56
N ALA A 463 -23.56 18.72 21.74
CA ALA A 463 -23.18 19.32 23.02
C ALA A 463 -22.10 18.54 23.82
N GLN A 464 -21.65 17.38 23.33
CA GLN A 464 -20.54 16.61 23.87
C GLN A 464 -19.22 17.23 23.39
N ARG A 465 -18.19 17.23 24.23
CA ARG A 465 -16.82 17.60 23.82
C ARG A 465 -15.96 16.35 23.69
N ASP A 466 -14.84 16.50 23.00
CA ASP A 466 -13.82 15.47 22.79
C ASP A 466 -14.40 14.24 22.06
N LEU A 467 -15.18 14.47 21.00
CA LEU A 467 -15.63 13.39 20.11
C LEU A 467 -14.44 12.76 19.37
N CYS A 468 -14.31 11.44 19.46
CA CYS A 468 -13.23 10.69 18.81
C CYS A 468 -13.74 9.70 17.72
N ALA A 469 -15.00 9.26 17.78
CA ALA A 469 -15.56 8.37 16.76
C ALA A 469 -17.03 8.64 16.48
N VAL A 470 -17.42 8.35 15.24
CA VAL A 470 -18.80 8.50 14.75
C VAL A 470 -19.16 7.35 13.81
N SER A 471 -20.41 6.89 13.85
CA SER A 471 -20.91 5.88 12.92
C SER A 471 -22.42 6.00 12.74
N PHE A 472 -22.92 5.62 11.56
CA PHE A 472 -24.37 5.45 11.35
C PHE A 472 -24.87 4.17 12.01
N SER A 473 -26.12 4.16 12.45
CA SER A 473 -26.87 2.93 12.74
C SER A 473 -27.07 2.11 11.47
N LEU A 474 -27.38 0.82 11.62
CA LEU A 474 -27.52 -0.11 10.49
C LEU A 474 -28.68 0.28 9.54
N ASP A 475 -29.75 0.81 10.10
CA ASP A 475 -30.94 1.31 9.41
C ASP A 475 -30.83 2.78 8.96
N GLU A 476 -29.68 3.42 9.21
CA GLU A 476 -29.37 4.81 8.84
C GLU A 476 -30.36 5.85 9.39
N ASP A 477 -31.03 5.53 10.51
CA ASP A 477 -32.01 6.42 11.14
C ASP A 477 -31.43 7.21 12.34
N ALA A 478 -30.26 6.79 12.82
CA ALA A 478 -29.53 7.38 13.91
C ALA A 478 -28.02 7.48 13.62
N LEU A 479 -27.38 8.41 14.33
CA LEU A 479 -25.96 8.62 14.37
C LEU A 479 -25.45 8.30 15.78
N MET A 480 -24.46 7.43 15.87
CA MET A 480 -23.77 7.07 17.10
C MET A 480 -22.46 7.84 17.19
N ALA A 481 -22.18 8.41 18.36
CA ALA A 481 -20.96 9.17 18.62
C ALA A 481 -20.33 8.76 19.95
N VAL A 482 -19.00 8.65 19.96
CA VAL A 482 -18.20 8.27 21.14
C VAL A 482 -17.20 9.37 21.45
N THR A 483 -17.06 9.69 22.74
CA THR A 483 -16.07 10.64 23.26
C THR A 483 -14.79 9.95 23.74
N GLU A 484 -13.70 10.71 23.88
CA GLU A 484 -12.42 10.24 24.45
C GLU A 484 -12.59 9.56 25.83
N THR A 485 -13.62 9.96 26.58
CA THR A 485 -13.94 9.44 27.92
C THR A 485 -14.93 8.27 27.92
N GLY A 486 -15.38 7.81 26.75
CA GLY A 486 -16.28 6.67 26.63
C GLY A 486 -17.78 6.99 26.80
N ALA A 487 -18.20 8.25 26.71
CA ALA A 487 -19.62 8.55 26.57
C ALA A 487 -20.09 8.14 25.16
N LEU A 488 -21.10 7.28 25.10
CA LEU A 488 -21.76 6.82 23.87
C LEU A 488 -23.12 7.52 23.77
N THR A 489 -23.31 8.31 22.72
CA THR A 489 -24.58 9.00 22.45
C THR A 489 -25.16 8.55 21.11
N GLN A 490 -26.49 8.50 21.05
CA GLN A 490 -27.24 8.20 19.83
C GLN A 490 -28.16 9.38 19.49
N TRP A 491 -28.15 9.80 18.22
CA TRP A 491 -28.86 10.99 17.74
C TRP A 491 -29.71 10.62 16.54
N SER A 492 -31.01 10.93 16.57
CA SER A 492 -31.86 10.65 15.42
C SER A 492 -31.48 11.52 14.23
N LEU A 493 -31.52 10.98 13.03
CA LEU A 493 -31.36 11.72 11.77
C LEU A 493 -32.66 12.36 11.27
N ARG A 494 -33.75 12.22 12.05
CA ARG A 494 -35.03 12.89 11.78
C ARG A 494 -34.94 14.39 12.12
N ALA A 495 -35.94 15.14 11.65
CA ALA A 495 -35.98 16.59 11.83
C ALA A 495 -35.76 17.02 13.29
N GLY A 496 -34.83 17.95 13.50
CA GLY A 496 -34.46 18.46 14.82
C GLY A 496 -33.41 17.65 15.57
N TYR A 497 -32.96 16.53 15.00
CA TYR A 497 -31.87 15.68 15.50
C TYR A 497 -31.89 15.43 17.01
N PRO A 498 -33.00 14.94 17.61
CA PRO A 498 -33.06 14.71 19.04
C PRO A 498 -32.08 13.61 19.47
N MET A 499 -31.47 13.77 20.64
CA MET A 499 -30.73 12.71 21.31
C MET A 499 -31.70 11.60 21.72
N LEU A 500 -31.42 10.37 21.29
CA LEU A 500 -32.21 9.18 21.55
C LEU A 500 -31.74 8.47 22.82
N ALA A 501 -30.43 8.38 23.02
CA ALA A 501 -29.82 7.71 24.15
C ALA A 501 -28.47 8.33 24.49
N GLU A 502 -28.12 8.28 25.78
CA GLU A 502 -26.80 8.61 26.31
C GLU A 502 -26.44 7.55 27.35
N SER A 503 -25.27 6.95 27.18
CA SER A 503 -24.75 5.90 28.03
C SER A 503 -23.25 6.12 28.25
N ALA A 504 -22.71 5.63 29.36
CA ALA A 504 -21.27 5.65 29.62
C ALA A 504 -20.72 4.23 29.51
N LEU A 505 -19.71 4.04 28.67
CA LEU A 505 -18.99 2.77 28.58
C LEU A 505 -18.10 2.62 29.82
N ASP A 506 -18.20 1.49 30.52
CA ASP A 506 -17.36 1.21 31.68
C ASP A 506 -15.93 0.86 31.25
N LEU A 507 -15.10 1.89 31.06
CA LEU A 507 -13.69 1.76 30.70
C LEU A 507 -12.81 1.41 31.92
N GLY A 508 -13.38 1.29 33.11
CA GLY A 508 -12.67 1.15 34.38
C GLY A 508 -12.54 2.47 35.17
N PRO A 509 -11.92 2.45 36.37
CA PRO A 509 -11.92 3.58 37.29
C PRO A 509 -11.17 4.81 36.74
N ALA A 510 -11.91 5.90 36.53
CA ALA A 510 -11.43 7.18 36.00
C ALA A 510 -10.30 7.85 36.81
N ALA A 511 -10.12 7.50 38.09
CA ALA A 511 -9.14 8.11 38.99
C ALA A 511 -7.66 7.71 38.71
N THR A 512 -7.42 6.81 37.76
CA THR A 512 -6.10 6.25 37.44
C THR A 512 -5.80 6.20 35.95
N VAL A 513 -6.58 6.88 35.10
CA VAL A 513 -6.45 6.85 33.64
C VAL A 513 -5.43 7.92 33.22
N PRO A 514 -4.16 7.57 32.93
CA PRO A 514 -3.21 8.52 32.36
C PRO A 514 -3.77 9.12 31.05
N PRO A 515 -3.36 10.34 30.66
CA PRO A 515 -3.82 10.97 29.41
C PRO A 515 -3.65 10.05 28.18
N GLU A 516 -2.65 9.18 28.19
CA GLU A 516 -2.35 8.16 27.16
C GLU A 516 -3.39 7.02 27.04
N SER A 517 -4.34 6.94 27.98
CA SER A 517 -5.44 5.95 27.97
C SER A 517 -6.80 6.53 27.58
N ARG A 518 -6.82 7.79 27.11
CA ARG A 518 -7.98 8.36 26.43
C ARG A 518 -8.16 7.68 25.07
N LEU A 519 -9.41 7.50 24.66
CA LEU A 519 -9.72 6.94 23.35
C LEU A 519 -9.47 7.97 22.26
N ASP A 520 -8.94 7.53 21.12
CA ASP A 520 -8.86 8.31 19.89
C ASP A 520 -9.65 7.61 18.76
N CYS A 521 -9.58 8.13 17.54
CA CYS A 521 -10.29 7.57 16.39
C CYS A 521 -9.79 6.19 15.94
N ASP A 522 -8.55 5.83 16.24
CA ASP A 522 -7.95 4.54 15.87
C ASP A 522 -8.20 3.46 16.93
N ARG A 523 -8.66 3.85 18.13
CA ARG A 523 -8.95 2.97 19.27
C ARG A 523 -10.43 2.71 19.50
N VAL A 524 -11.29 3.13 18.56
CA VAL A 524 -12.75 2.90 18.58
C VAL A 524 -13.23 2.39 17.22
N ALA A 525 -13.93 1.27 17.21
CA ALA A 525 -14.50 0.68 15.99
C ALA A 525 -15.88 0.09 16.23
N PHE A 526 -16.82 0.38 15.35
CA PHE A 526 -18.14 -0.25 15.36
C PHE A 526 -18.13 -1.52 14.52
N THR A 527 -18.82 -2.56 14.98
CA THR A 527 -18.99 -3.80 14.20
C THR A 527 -19.73 -3.51 12.87
N PRO A 528 -19.57 -4.36 11.83
CA PRO A 528 -20.24 -4.16 10.55
C PRO A 528 -21.77 -4.14 10.65
N ASP A 529 -22.33 -4.88 11.61
CA ASP A 529 -23.76 -4.90 11.92
C ASP A 529 -24.23 -3.70 12.77
N ARG A 530 -23.30 -2.85 13.22
CA ARG A 530 -23.55 -1.63 14.00
C ARG A 530 -24.23 -1.83 15.36
N GLN A 531 -24.27 -3.05 15.89
CA GLN A 531 -24.90 -3.31 17.19
C GLN A 531 -23.90 -3.42 18.34
N SER A 532 -22.60 -3.45 18.04
CA SER A 532 -21.54 -3.45 19.04
C SER A 532 -20.48 -2.42 18.72
N VAL A 533 -19.90 -1.86 19.77
CA VAL A 533 -18.75 -0.97 19.70
C VAL A 533 -17.58 -1.62 20.43
N VAL A 534 -16.43 -1.65 19.76
CA VAL A 534 -15.17 -2.11 20.32
C VAL A 534 -14.33 -0.89 20.64
N VAL A 535 -13.80 -0.85 21.85
CA VAL A 535 -12.93 0.23 22.33
C VAL A 535 -11.67 -0.37 22.94
N ALA A 536 -10.53 0.27 22.74
CA ALA A 536 -9.26 -0.18 23.28
C ALA A 536 -8.68 0.86 24.25
N PRO A 537 -9.09 0.88 25.53
CA PRO A 537 -8.62 1.92 26.46
C PRO A 537 -7.16 1.72 26.90
N GLN A 538 -6.63 0.49 26.84
CA GLN A 538 -5.29 0.14 27.31
C GLN A 538 -4.65 -0.94 26.42
N ASP A 539 -4.02 -1.95 27.03
CA ASP A 539 -3.41 -3.14 26.44
C ASP A 539 -4.44 -4.20 25.99
N TYR A 540 -5.74 -3.89 26.00
CA TYR A 540 -6.80 -4.81 25.60
C TYR A 540 -7.98 -4.04 25.00
N CYS A 541 -8.88 -4.79 24.35
CA CYS A 541 -10.12 -4.27 23.78
C CYS A 541 -11.32 -4.76 24.61
N LEU A 542 -12.29 -3.87 24.77
CA LEU A 542 -13.59 -4.14 25.38
C LEU A 542 -14.66 -4.10 24.29
N VAL A 543 -15.63 -5.01 24.37
CA VAL A 543 -16.78 -5.03 23.47
C VAL A 543 -18.03 -4.67 24.26
N PHE A 544 -18.77 -3.68 23.75
CA PHE A 544 -20.01 -3.22 24.34
C PHE A 544 -21.16 -3.35 23.34
N ASN A 545 -22.33 -3.72 23.84
CA ASN A 545 -23.56 -3.59 23.06
C ASN A 545 -23.98 -2.11 23.01
N VAL A 546 -24.32 -1.62 21.81
CA VAL A 546 -24.59 -0.20 21.56
C VAL A 546 -25.83 0.31 22.29
N ASP A 547 -26.87 -0.52 22.39
CA ASP A 547 -28.17 -0.09 22.95
C ASP A 547 -28.18 -0.12 24.48
N SER A 548 -27.61 -1.17 25.06
CA SER A 548 -27.56 -1.37 26.52
C SER A 548 -26.33 -0.76 27.18
N ALA A 549 -25.29 -0.43 26.40
CA ALA A 549 -23.94 -0.10 26.88
C ALA A 549 -23.33 -1.16 27.82
N ALA A 550 -23.89 -2.38 27.83
CA ALA A 550 -23.36 -3.47 28.63
C ALA A 550 -22.11 -4.05 27.97
N GLN A 551 -21.07 -4.27 28.77
CA GLN A 551 -19.87 -4.97 28.30
C GLN A 551 -20.24 -6.44 28.02
N THR A 552 -20.09 -6.89 26.77
CA THR A 552 -20.42 -8.26 26.37
C THR A 552 -19.20 -9.17 26.44
N ASP A 553 -18.01 -8.66 26.08
CA ASP A 553 -16.78 -9.44 26.05
C ASP A 553 -15.51 -8.55 26.13
N ARG A 554 -14.34 -9.18 26.20
CA ARG A 554 -13.02 -8.52 26.14
C ARG A 554 -11.97 -9.40 25.46
N THR A 555 -11.03 -8.78 24.76
CA THR A 555 -9.87 -9.48 24.20
C THR A 555 -8.82 -9.80 25.26
N ARG A 556 -7.93 -10.74 24.96
CA ARG A 556 -6.71 -10.97 25.75
C ARG A 556 -5.79 -9.74 25.67
N ARG A 557 -5.03 -9.51 26.75
CA ARG A 557 -4.10 -8.37 26.94
C ARG A 557 -2.79 -8.49 26.16
N HIS A 558 -2.43 -7.45 25.40
CA HIS A 558 -1.11 -7.19 24.83
C HIS A 558 -0.09 -6.89 25.94
N LYS A 559 1.19 -6.80 25.59
CA LYS A 559 2.23 -6.35 26.53
C LYS A 559 2.42 -4.84 26.51
N GLY A 560 2.04 -4.19 25.41
CA GLY A 560 2.03 -2.74 25.21
C GLY A 560 0.61 -2.19 25.05
N LEU A 561 0.53 -0.87 24.87
CA LEU A 561 -0.70 -0.16 24.56
C LEU A 561 -1.24 -0.61 23.19
N VAL A 562 -2.54 -0.83 23.08
CA VAL A 562 -3.19 -1.03 21.77
C VAL A 562 -3.25 0.32 21.08
N SER A 563 -2.51 0.45 19.98
CA SER A 563 -2.40 1.68 19.18
C SER A 563 -3.52 1.82 18.16
N VAL A 564 -3.96 0.70 17.56
CA VAL A 564 -5.00 0.70 16.51
C VAL A 564 -5.85 -0.56 16.58
N ILE A 565 -7.15 -0.37 16.35
CA ILE A 565 -8.11 -1.45 16.15
C ILE A 565 -8.85 -1.30 14.82
N ASP A 566 -9.27 -2.44 14.29
CA ASP A 566 -10.09 -2.49 13.09
C ASP A 566 -11.06 -3.67 13.14
N VAL A 567 -12.21 -3.55 12.50
CA VAL A 567 -13.22 -4.62 12.48
C VAL A 567 -13.72 -4.81 11.07
N ALA A 568 -13.60 -6.04 10.56
CA ALA A 568 -14.10 -6.43 9.25
C ALA A 568 -14.66 -7.84 9.31
N ALA A 569 -15.77 -8.07 8.60
CA ALA A 569 -16.52 -9.32 8.66
C ALA A 569 -16.79 -9.76 10.12
N ASP A 570 -16.36 -10.96 10.50
CA ASP A 570 -16.47 -11.56 11.84
C ASP A 570 -15.16 -11.50 12.65
N ARG A 571 -14.25 -10.60 12.26
CA ARG A 571 -12.90 -10.49 12.84
C ARG A 571 -12.65 -9.11 13.44
N LEU A 572 -11.96 -9.12 14.57
CA LEU A 572 -11.45 -7.95 15.28
C LEU A 572 -9.93 -7.98 15.25
N LEU A 573 -9.33 -6.89 14.77
CA LEU A 573 -7.90 -6.62 14.76
C LEU A 573 -7.55 -5.72 15.94
N SER A 574 -6.48 -6.07 16.66
CA SER A 574 -5.82 -5.16 17.60
C SER A 574 -4.31 -5.21 17.40
N ALA A 575 -3.71 -4.09 17.04
CA ALA A 575 -2.26 -3.95 16.96
C ALA A 575 -1.75 -3.04 18.08
N SER A 576 -0.49 -3.25 18.47
CA SER A 576 0.06 -2.68 19.70
C SER A 576 1.49 -2.19 19.51
N GLU A 577 1.89 -1.27 20.39
CA GLU A 577 3.25 -0.74 20.49
C GLU A 577 4.30 -1.81 20.81
N ASP A 578 3.88 -2.99 21.27
CA ASP A 578 4.76 -4.15 21.47
C ASP A 578 5.11 -4.92 20.19
N GLY A 579 4.66 -4.44 19.02
CA GLY A 579 4.90 -5.08 17.71
C GLY A 579 4.02 -6.29 17.43
N THR A 580 3.08 -6.62 18.32
CA THR A 580 2.18 -7.76 18.13
C THR A 580 0.85 -7.34 17.54
N VAL A 581 0.35 -8.17 16.62
CA VAL A 581 -1.00 -8.08 16.10
C VAL A 581 -1.82 -9.23 16.64
N ARG A 582 -3.03 -8.96 17.10
CA ARG A 582 -3.98 -10.00 17.48
C ARG A 582 -5.22 -9.94 16.62
N VAL A 583 -5.68 -11.12 16.22
CA VAL A 583 -6.90 -11.28 15.45
C VAL A 583 -7.84 -12.16 16.25
N ALA A 584 -8.97 -11.59 16.64
CA ALA A 584 -10.03 -12.28 17.35
C ALA A 584 -11.18 -12.59 16.38
N GLN A 585 -11.68 -13.83 16.39
CA GLN A 585 -12.92 -14.20 15.73
C GLN A 585 -14.06 -14.14 16.73
N TYR A 586 -15.17 -13.52 16.32
CA TYR A 586 -16.34 -13.37 17.15
C TYR A 586 -17.60 -13.86 16.46
N ARG A 587 -18.59 -14.26 17.26
CA ARG A 587 -19.92 -14.62 16.79
C ARG A 587 -20.97 -14.16 17.77
N ARG A 588 -22.20 -14.07 17.29
CA ARG A 588 -23.37 -13.85 18.13
C ARG A 588 -23.79 -15.17 18.77
N VAL A 589 -24.09 -15.11 20.07
CA VAL A 589 -24.52 -16.26 20.88
C VAL A 589 -25.83 -15.93 21.57
#